data_AF-A0A958E9B3-F1
#
_entry.id   AF-A0A958E9B3-F1
#
_cell.length_a   1.000
_cell.length_b   1.000
_cell.length_c   1.000
_cell.angle_alpha   90.00
_cell.angle_beta   90.00
_cell.angle_gamma   90.00
#
_symmetry.space_group_name_H-M   'P 1'
#
loop_
_entity.id
_entity.type
_entity.pdbx_description
1 polymer ?
#
loop_
_entity_poly.entity_id
_entity_poly.type
_entity_poly.pdbx_seq_one_letter_code
_entity_poly.pdbx_strand_id
1 'polypeptide(L)'
;MMKSKKARLWTIGGLLIVAVALIFLIKNTTTKIILGGVIVALLVALGFETKNTDYDLGTVAKTGSFKKAKLKRNDEGQLVNVVEFCNQKEIDYNCSDFKTQAEAMEVYNKCKDAGKNMDAYGLDRDKDGKVCESLPLGALAK
;
A
#
# COMPACT_ATOMS: atom_id res chain seq x y z
N MET A 1 1.47 -13.38 -18.83
CA MET A 1 0.39 -13.94 -17.99
C MET A 1 0.56 -13.40 -16.56
N MET A 2 -0.17 -12.35 -16.18
CA MET A 2 -0.11 -11.79 -14.82
C MET A 2 -0.68 -12.81 -13.83
N LYS A 3 0.18 -13.49 -13.05
CA LYS A 3 -0.29 -14.34 -11.94
C LYS A 3 -1.08 -13.47 -10.95
N SER A 4 -2.24 -13.95 -10.50
CA SER A 4 -3.05 -13.26 -9.51
C SER A 4 -2.26 -13.00 -8.22
N LYS A 5 -2.59 -11.92 -7.47
CA LYS A 5 -1.96 -11.60 -6.18
C LYS A 5 -1.91 -12.83 -5.26
N LYS A 6 -3.01 -13.60 -5.21
CA LYS A 6 -3.10 -14.85 -4.45
C LYS A 6 -2.06 -15.87 -4.91
N ALA A 7 -1.91 -16.08 -6.21
CA ALA A 7 -0.91 -16.99 -6.75
C ALA A 7 0.53 -16.55 -6.42
N ARG A 8 0.82 -15.25 -6.50
CA ARG A 8 2.14 -14.70 -6.12
C ARG A 8 2.42 -14.91 -4.63
N LEU A 9 1.44 -14.65 -3.77
CA LEU A 9 1.56 -14.87 -2.32
C LEU A 9 1.82 -16.35 -1.98
N TRP A 10 1.08 -17.26 -2.61
CA TRP A 10 1.28 -18.71 -2.44
C TRP A 10 2.68 -19.16 -2.89
N THR A 11 3.18 -18.62 -4.01
CA THR A 11 4.54 -18.95 -4.47
C THR A 11 5.62 -18.48 -3.51
N ILE A 12 5.53 -17.25 -2.99
CA ILE A 12 6.52 -16.71 -2.04
C ILE A 12 6.45 -17.47 -0.71
N GLY A 13 5.23 -17.73 -0.21
CA GLY A 13 5.03 -18.51 1.02
C GLY A 13 5.57 -19.93 0.91
N GLY A 14 5.34 -20.61 -0.21
CA GLY A 14 5.89 -21.95 -0.48
C GLY A 14 7.43 -21.96 -0.49
N LEU A 15 8.05 -20.98 -1.15
CA LEU A 15 9.51 -20.84 -1.18
C LEU A 15 10.11 -20.60 0.21
N LEU A 16 9.46 -19.78 1.04
CA LEU A 16 9.90 -19.55 2.42
C LEU A 16 9.87 -20.81 3.26
N ILE A 17 8.81 -21.62 3.17
CA ILE A 17 8.70 -22.89 3.90
C ILE A 17 9.82 -23.84 3.49
N VAL A 18 10.07 -23.97 2.19
CA VAL A 18 11.17 -24.81 1.67
C VAL A 18 12.53 -24.30 2.14
N ALA A 19 12.79 -23.00 2.06
CA ALA A 19 14.04 -22.40 2.50
C ALA A 19 14.29 -22.59 4.00
N VAL A 20 13.26 -22.44 4.83
CA VAL A 20 13.34 -22.69 6.28
C VAL A 20 13.59 -24.18 6.56
N ALA A 21 12.91 -25.10 5.87
CA ALA A 21 13.15 -26.53 6.02
C ALA A 21 14.61 -26.90 5.65
N LEU A 22 15.16 -26.31 4.59
CA LEU A 22 16.55 -26.53 4.17
C LEU A 22 17.57 -26.06 5.22
N ILE A 23 17.28 -25.04 6.04
CA ILE A 23 18.17 -24.64 7.15
C ILE A 23 18.37 -25.78 8.16
N PHE A 24 17.32 -26.57 8.43
CA PHE A 24 17.40 -27.70 9.36
C PHE A 24 18.09 -28.92 8.75
N LEU A 25 18.00 -29.11 7.42
CA LEU A 25 18.59 -30.25 6.71
C LEU A 25 20.08 -30.06 6.40
N ILE A 26 20.52 -28.84 6.16
CA ILE A 26 21.91 -28.53 5.82
C ILE A 26 22.76 -28.55 7.09
N LYS A 27 23.93 -29.18 7.06
CA LYS A 27 24.88 -29.18 8.21
C LYS A 27 25.92 -28.07 8.14
N ASN A 28 26.18 -27.53 6.95
CA ASN A 28 27.18 -26.48 6.74
C ASN A 28 26.71 -25.11 7.26
N THR A 29 27.41 -24.55 8.24
CA THR A 29 27.12 -23.25 8.85
C THR A 29 27.15 -22.10 7.84
N THR A 30 28.12 -22.08 6.92
CA THR A 30 28.22 -21.02 5.90
C THR A 30 27.00 -21.00 4.99
N THR A 31 26.54 -22.18 4.55
CA THR A 31 25.33 -22.31 3.73
C THR A 31 24.08 -21.87 4.49
N LYS A 32 23.98 -22.14 5.80
CA LYS A 32 22.87 -21.66 6.63
C LYS A 32 22.83 -20.14 6.73
N ILE A 33 23.99 -19.49 6.86
CA ILE A 33 24.06 -18.01 6.92
C ILE A 33 23.58 -17.41 5.60
N ILE A 34 24.06 -17.92 4.47
CA ILE A 34 23.63 -17.46 3.14
C ILE A 34 22.12 -17.68 2.97
N LEU A 35 21.63 -18.87 3.31
CA LEU A 35 20.20 -19.21 3.23
C LEU A 35 19.35 -18.35 4.17
N GLY A 36 19.87 -18.00 5.35
CA GLY A 36 19.26 -17.03 6.25
C GLY A 36 19.11 -15.66 5.63
N GLY A 37 20.14 -15.16 4.92
CA GLY A 37 20.05 -13.92 4.15
C GLY A 37 18.98 -13.98 3.05
N VAL A 38 18.88 -15.11 2.34
CA VAL A 38 17.83 -15.33 1.33
C VAL A 38 16.43 -15.32 1.96
N ILE A 39 16.25 -15.95 3.12
CA ILE A 39 14.96 -15.95 3.84
C ILE A 39 14.58 -14.52 4.25
N VAL A 40 15.52 -13.72 4.75
CA VAL A 40 15.26 -12.32 5.08
C VAL A 40 14.80 -11.55 3.85
N ALA A 41 15.47 -11.72 2.70
CA ALA A 41 15.05 -11.09 1.46
C ALA A 41 13.65 -11.54 1.00
N LEU A 42 13.34 -12.83 1.11
CA LEU A 42 12.00 -13.38 0.78
C LEU A 42 10.91 -12.87 1.73
N LEU A 43 11.21 -12.70 3.02
CA LEU A 43 10.28 -12.12 4.00
C LEU A 43 9.99 -10.65 3.69
N VAL A 44 11.01 -9.87 3.29
CA VAL A 44 10.82 -8.49 2.85
C VAL A 44 9.92 -8.45 1.60
N ALA A 45 10.18 -9.31 0.62
CA ALA A 45 9.35 -9.41 -0.59
C ALA A 45 7.90 -9.80 -0.27
N LEU A 46 7.69 -10.74 0.66
CA LEU A 46 6.36 -11.11 1.15
C LEU A 46 5.65 -9.91 1.82
N GLY A 47 6.39 -9.12 2.62
CA GLY A 47 5.89 -7.90 3.24
C GLY A 47 5.41 -6.85 2.22
N PHE A 48 6.14 -6.68 1.12
CA PHE A 48 5.74 -5.77 0.04
C PHE A 48 4.55 -6.29 -0.76
N GLU A 49 4.53 -7.59 -1.09
CA GLU A 49 3.43 -8.20 -1.84
C GLU A 49 2.11 -8.23 -1.04
N THR A 50 2.16 -8.42 0.28
CA THR A 50 0.96 -8.38 1.14
C THR A 50 0.35 -6.98 1.19
N LYS A 51 1.18 -5.95 1.36
CA LYS A 51 0.75 -4.57 1.61
C LYS A 51 0.47 -3.74 0.35
N ASN A 52 0.80 -4.22 -0.86
CA ASN A 52 0.65 -3.47 -2.12
C ASN A 52 1.24 -2.05 -2.04
N THR A 53 2.27 -1.86 -1.22
CA THR A 53 2.94 -0.58 -1.00
C THR A 53 4.32 -0.66 -1.56
N ASP A 54 4.58 0.18 -2.56
CA ASP A 54 5.91 0.41 -3.08
C ASP A 54 6.52 1.61 -2.36
N TYR A 55 7.84 1.62 -2.17
CA TYR A 55 8.56 2.75 -1.59
C TYR A 55 9.48 3.35 -2.65
N ASP A 56 9.35 4.65 -2.89
CA ASP A 56 10.28 5.38 -3.75
C ASP A 56 11.62 5.58 -3.03
N LEU A 57 12.61 4.77 -3.41
CA LEU A 57 13.97 4.84 -2.86
C LEU A 57 14.65 6.19 -3.14
N GLY A 58 14.32 6.85 -4.25
CA GLY A 58 14.81 8.20 -4.55
C GLY A 58 14.27 9.24 -3.57
N THR A 59 12.99 9.12 -3.20
CA THR A 59 12.38 9.97 -2.18
C THR A 59 12.93 9.68 -0.78
N VAL A 60 13.17 8.41 -0.43
CA VAL A 60 13.85 8.07 0.85
C VAL A 60 15.26 8.63 0.88
N ALA A 61 16.04 8.48 -0.20
CA ALA A 61 17.41 8.97 -0.26
C ALA A 61 17.49 10.50 -0.12
N LYS A 62 16.53 11.24 -0.68
CA LYS A 62 16.49 12.71 -0.61
C LYS A 62 15.94 13.24 0.71
N THR A 63 14.93 12.58 1.29
CA THR A 63 14.14 13.15 2.41
C THR A 63 14.32 12.41 3.73
N GLY A 64 14.90 11.22 3.71
CA GLY A 64 14.98 10.31 4.86
C GLY A 64 13.62 9.78 5.36
N SER A 65 12.51 10.07 4.67
CA SER A 65 11.16 9.81 5.18
C SER A 65 10.43 8.69 4.42
N PHE A 66 10.33 7.53 5.05
CA PHE A 66 9.55 6.39 4.54
C PHE A 66 8.05 6.67 4.44
N LYS A 67 7.51 7.60 5.23
CA LYS A 67 6.10 8.03 5.11
C LYS A 67 5.87 8.79 3.80
N LYS A 68 6.81 9.68 3.41
CA LYS A 68 6.74 10.45 2.16
C LYS A 68 7.07 9.63 0.93
N ALA A 69 7.86 8.57 1.08
CA ALA A 69 8.22 7.69 -0.02
C ALA A 69 7.15 6.62 -0.35
N LYS A 70 6.02 6.58 0.38
CA LYS A 70 5.00 5.56 0.17
C LYS A 70 4.24 5.83 -1.14
N LEU A 71 4.39 4.91 -2.09
CA LEU A 71 3.67 4.88 -3.35
C LEU A 71 2.49 3.91 -3.26
N LYS A 72 1.37 4.26 -3.88
CA LYS A 72 0.22 3.36 -4.11
C LYS A 72 -0.10 3.31 -5.59
N ARG A 73 -0.70 2.21 -6.05
CA ARG A 73 -1.28 2.15 -7.39
C ARG A 73 -2.66 2.77 -7.38
N ASN A 74 -2.94 3.68 -8.33
CA ASN A 74 -4.29 4.16 -8.62
C ASN A 74 -5.06 3.11 -9.46
N ASP A 75 -6.32 3.39 -9.79
CA ASP A 75 -7.18 2.49 -10.55
C ASP A 75 -6.70 2.25 -11.99
N GLU A 76 -5.84 3.14 -12.50
CA GLU A 76 -5.17 3.04 -13.80
C GLU A 76 -3.86 2.22 -13.72
N GLY A 77 -3.46 1.79 -12.52
CA GLY A 77 -2.25 1.01 -12.28
C GLY A 77 -0.95 1.83 -12.17
N GLN A 78 -1.03 3.16 -12.17
CA GLN A 78 0.09 4.08 -12.01
C GLN A 78 0.50 4.23 -10.55
N LEU A 79 1.81 4.25 -10.29
CA LEU A 79 2.37 4.51 -8.96
C LEU A 79 2.26 6.01 -8.64
N VAL A 80 1.44 6.35 -7.64
CA VAL A 80 1.24 7.71 -7.16
C VAL A 80 1.78 7.87 -5.74
N ASN A 81 2.48 8.98 -5.50
CA ASN A 81 2.89 9.38 -4.17
C ASN A 81 1.68 9.88 -3.40
N VAL A 82 1.26 9.13 -2.38
CA VAL A 82 0.04 9.46 -1.62
C VAL A 82 0.18 10.84 -0.97
N VAL A 83 1.36 11.19 -0.44
CA VAL A 83 1.56 12.50 0.20
C VAL A 83 1.44 13.64 -0.82
N GLU A 84 1.91 13.44 -2.04
CA GLU A 84 1.81 14.45 -3.11
C GLU A 84 0.37 14.59 -3.62
N PHE A 85 -0.31 13.47 -3.83
CA PHE A 85 -1.74 13.41 -4.12
C PHE A 85 -2.56 14.21 -3.10
N CYS A 86 -2.33 13.98 -1.80
CA CYS A 86 -3.05 14.68 -0.72
C CYS A 86 -2.65 16.16 -0.54
N ASN A 87 -1.62 16.65 -1.23
CA ASN A 87 -1.17 18.05 -1.17
C ASN A 87 -1.46 18.81 -2.47
N GLN A 88 -2.09 18.19 -3.48
CA GLN A 88 -2.36 18.86 -4.75
C GLN A 88 -3.45 19.91 -4.57
N LYS A 89 -3.03 21.15 -4.29
CA LYS A 89 -3.94 22.32 -4.22
C LYS A 89 -4.59 22.66 -5.56
N GLU A 90 -4.04 22.14 -6.67
CA GLU A 90 -4.52 22.42 -8.02
C GLU A 90 -5.66 21.50 -8.48
N ILE A 91 -5.86 20.34 -7.82
CA ILE A 91 -7.01 19.48 -8.10
C ILE A 91 -8.10 19.78 -7.07
N ASP A 92 -9.15 20.47 -7.52
CA ASP A 92 -10.35 20.74 -6.74
C ASP A 92 -11.20 19.47 -6.61
N TYR A 93 -10.74 18.53 -5.78
CA TYR A 93 -11.48 17.31 -5.48
C TYR A 93 -12.75 17.64 -4.69
N ASN A 94 -13.90 17.19 -5.17
CA ASN A 94 -15.18 17.37 -4.49
C ASN A 94 -15.98 16.06 -4.50
N CYS A 95 -17.13 16.06 -3.83
CA CYS A 95 -17.96 14.87 -3.75
C CYS A 95 -18.53 14.41 -5.11
N SER A 96 -18.51 15.24 -6.15
CA SER A 96 -18.95 14.86 -7.51
C SER A 96 -17.90 14.04 -8.26
N ASP A 97 -16.65 14.03 -7.80
CA ASP A 97 -15.58 13.20 -8.40
C ASP A 97 -15.68 11.73 -7.99
N PHE A 98 -16.49 11.42 -6.97
CA PHE A 98 -16.65 10.06 -6.46
C PHE A 98 -18.02 9.50 -6.81
N LYS A 99 -18.07 8.22 -7.15
CA LYS A 99 -19.35 7.54 -7.43
C LYS A 99 -20.05 7.06 -6.17
N THR A 100 -19.28 6.78 -5.12
CA THR A 100 -19.79 6.23 -3.86
C THR A 100 -19.11 6.84 -2.64
N GLN A 101 -19.81 6.81 -1.50
CA GLN A 101 -19.24 7.25 -0.23
C GLN A 101 -18.03 6.40 0.17
N ALA A 102 -18.06 5.08 -0.08
CA ALA A 102 -16.97 4.16 0.25
C ALA A 102 -15.66 4.52 -0.47
N GLU A 103 -15.74 4.89 -1.76
CA GLU A 103 -14.60 5.33 -2.56
C GLU A 103 -14.01 6.64 -2.02
N ALA A 104 -14.87 7.63 -1.75
CA ALA A 104 -14.46 8.90 -1.17
C ALA A 104 -13.81 8.70 0.21
N MET A 105 -14.37 7.81 1.03
CA MET A 105 -13.87 7.48 2.36
C MET A 105 -12.54 6.73 2.32
N GLU A 106 -12.30 5.91 1.30
CA GLU A 106 -11.00 5.28 1.10
C GLU A 106 -9.91 6.33 0.82
N VAL A 107 -10.21 7.31 -0.03
CA VAL A 107 -9.28 8.42 -0.34
C VAL A 107 -9.02 9.28 0.90
N TYR A 108 -10.08 9.63 1.64
CA TYR A 108 -9.96 10.38 2.88
C TYR A 108 -9.06 9.67 3.91
N ASN A 109 -9.29 8.38 4.15
CA ASN A 109 -8.47 7.57 5.06
C ASN A 109 -7.02 7.45 4.59
N LYS A 110 -6.78 7.29 3.27
CA LYS A 110 -5.42 7.21 2.71
C LYS A 110 -4.57 8.44 3.05
N CYS A 111 -5.17 9.62 3.02
CA CYS A 111 -4.48 10.86 3.30
C CYS A 111 -4.43 11.20 4.80
N LYS A 112 -5.44 10.81 5.57
CA LYS A 112 -5.40 10.83 7.04
C LYS A 112 -4.23 9.99 7.58
N ASP A 113 -4.04 8.78 7.05
CA ASP A 113 -2.90 7.90 7.35
C ASP A 113 -1.55 8.54 6.98
N ALA A 114 -1.54 9.40 5.96
CA ALA A 114 -0.37 10.17 5.55
C ALA A 114 -0.10 11.39 6.47
N GLY A 115 -0.93 11.60 7.50
CA GLY A 115 -0.83 12.72 8.44
C GLY A 115 -1.26 14.05 7.83
N LYS A 116 -2.11 14.02 6.79
CA LYS A 116 -2.61 15.22 6.11
C LYS A 116 -4.06 15.49 6.50
N ASN A 117 -4.38 16.78 6.63
CA ASN A 117 -5.73 17.23 6.85
C ASN A 117 -6.46 17.27 5.50
N MET A 118 -7.34 16.30 5.27
CA MET A 118 -8.11 16.14 4.03
C MET A 118 -9.32 17.07 3.93
N ASP A 119 -9.69 17.76 5.00
CA ASP A 119 -10.75 18.78 4.94
C ASP A 119 -10.32 20.02 4.13
N ALA A 120 -9.10 20.02 3.58
CA ALA A 120 -8.64 21.01 2.60
C ALA A 120 -9.58 21.12 1.37
N TYR A 121 -10.34 20.07 1.08
CA TYR A 121 -11.27 19.97 -0.05
C TYR A 121 -12.75 20.03 0.37
N GLY A 122 -13.05 20.22 1.67
CA GLY A 122 -14.43 20.33 2.17
C GLY A 122 -15.30 19.08 1.94
N LEU A 123 -14.67 17.90 1.90
CA LEU A 123 -15.36 16.61 1.71
C LEU A 123 -16.17 16.18 2.96
N ASP A 124 -15.77 16.67 4.15
CA ASP A 124 -16.34 16.39 5.47
C ASP A 124 -16.77 17.72 6.13
N ARG A 125 -17.83 18.33 5.59
CA ARG A 125 -18.22 19.70 5.94
C ARG A 125 -18.66 19.86 7.40
N ASP A 126 -19.26 18.83 7.97
CA ASP A 126 -19.74 18.76 9.35
C ASP A 126 -18.71 18.18 10.32
N LYS A 127 -17.56 17.70 9.80
CA LYS A 127 -16.37 17.29 10.57
C LYS A 127 -16.64 16.12 11.50
N ASP A 128 -17.54 15.24 11.11
CA ASP A 128 -17.88 14.04 11.88
C ASP A 128 -16.99 12.84 11.51
N GLY A 129 -16.13 13.01 10.49
CA GLY A 129 -15.22 12.00 9.99
C GLY A 129 -15.81 11.15 8.86
N LYS A 130 -17.01 11.46 8.36
CA LYS A 130 -17.64 10.83 7.21
C LYS A 130 -17.70 11.82 6.04
N VAL A 131 -16.95 11.53 5.00
CA VAL A 131 -16.97 12.37 3.79
C VAL A 131 -18.18 12.06 2.92
N CYS A 132 -18.63 13.09 2.20
CA CYS A 132 -19.55 12.96 1.07
C CYS A 132 -20.77 12.08 1.39
N GLU A 133 -21.39 12.29 2.55
CA GLU A 133 -22.56 11.51 3.02
C GLU A 133 -23.78 11.59 2.09
N SER A 134 -23.78 12.55 1.16
CA SER A 134 -24.77 12.67 0.09
C SER A 134 -24.61 11.63 -1.03
N LEU A 135 -23.47 10.96 -1.13
CA LEU A 135 -23.23 9.93 -2.13
C LEU A 135 -23.88 8.60 -1.71
N PRO A 136 -24.28 7.76 -2.68
CA PRO A 136 -24.73 6.41 -2.36
C PRO A 136 -23.61 5.66 -1.62
N LEU A 137 -23.98 4.91 -0.59
CA LEU A 137 -23.04 4.19 0.29
C LEU A 137 -22.14 3.19 -0.44
N GLY A 138 -22.42 2.90 -1.72
CA GLY A 138 -21.80 1.82 -2.48
C GLY A 138 -22.29 0.50 -1.90
N ALA A 139 -23.09 -0.24 -2.67
CA ALA A 139 -23.58 -1.52 -2.21
C ALA A 139 -22.41 -2.41 -1.77
N LEU A 140 -22.54 -3.00 -0.58
CA LEU A 140 -21.85 -4.24 -0.20
C LEU A 140 -22.05 -5.25 -1.33
N ALA A 141 -21.15 -5.27 -2.31
CA ALA A 141 -21.05 -6.38 -3.25
C ALA A 141 -20.35 -7.51 -2.51
N LYS A 142 -21.19 -8.41 -1.98
CA LYS A 142 -20.85 -9.71 -1.40
C LYS A 142 -19.99 -10.55 -2.34
#